data_AF-A0A0C9YDB3-F1
#
_entry.id   AF-A0A0C9YDB3-F1
#
_cell.length_a   1.000
_cell.length_b   1.000
_cell.length_c   1.000
_cell.angle_alpha   90.00
_cell.angle_beta   90.00
_cell.angle_gamma   90.00
#
_symmetry.space_group_name_H-M   'P 1'
#
loop_
_entity.id
_entity.type
_entity.pdbx_description
1 polymer ?
#
loop_
_entity_poly.entity_id
_entity_poly.type
_entity_poly.pdbx_seq_one_letter_code
_entity_poly.pdbx_strand_id
1 'polypeptide(L)' 'ELILQCWQEHFMQLRVELKRVVRAISFTADMWSADKLDSYLVMMAHWIGHESGNAPCSGQLAMKAALITFHYLPSSHMG' A
#
# COMPACT_ATOMS: atom_id res chain seq x y z
N GLU A 1 13.71 -0.96 16.09
CA GLU A 1 13.14 -2.25 15.62
C GLU A 1 11.61 -2.36 15.72
N LEU A 2 10.95 -1.81 16.75
CA LEU A 2 9.48 -1.90 16.91
C LEU A 2 8.66 -1.46 15.67
N ILE A 3 9.09 -0.40 14.97
CA ILE A 3 8.40 0.10 13.76
C ILE A 3 8.40 -0.94 12.63
N LEU A 4 9.54 -1.62 12.41
CA LEU A 4 9.65 -2.64 11.36
C LEU A 4 8.79 -3.86 11.69
N GLN A 5 8.72 -4.24 12.97
CA GLN A 5 7.87 -5.33 13.43
C GLN A 5 6.38 -5.00 13.26
N CYS A 6 5.93 -3.82 13.72
CA CYS A 6 4.55 -3.37 13.52
C CYS A 6 4.20 -3.30 12.03
N TRP A 7 5.14 -2.86 11.19
CA TRP A 7 4.94 -2.86 9.74
C TRP A 7 4.80 -4.28 9.17
N GLN A 8 5.62 -5.24 9.60
CA GLN A 8 5.52 -6.63 9.16
C GLN A 8 4.18 -7.24 9.55
N GLU A 9 3.74 -7.03 10.79
CA GLU A 9 2.43 -7.49 11.28
C GLU A 9 1.28 -6.89 10.46
N HIS A 10 1.33 -5.57 10.23
CA HIS A 10 0.37 -4.88 9.39
C HIS A 10 0.38 -5.40 7.94
N PHE A 11 1.55 -5.61 7.36
CA PHE A 11 1.71 -6.12 6.00
C PHE A 11 1.15 -7.53 5.85
N MET A 12 1.31 -8.39 6.86
CA MET A 12 0.71 -9.73 6.86
C MET A 12 -0.82 -9.68 6.87
N GLN A 13 -1.42 -8.76 7.63
CA GLN A 13 -2.87 -8.53 7.62
C GLN A 13 -3.33 -8.01 6.25
N LEU A 14 -2.62 -7.02 5.70
CA LEU A 14 -2.89 -6.45 4.39
C LEU A 14 -2.90 -7.52 3.29
N ARG A 15 -1.96 -8.47 3.31
CA ARG A 15 -1.94 -9.60 2.35
C ARG A 15 -3.19 -10.46 2.42
N VAL A 16 -3.72 -10.69 3.63
CA VAL A 16 -4.97 -11.46 3.82
C VAL A 16 -6.16 -10.65 3.29
N GLU A 17 -6.20 -9.35 3.54
CA GLU A 17 -7.25 -8.46 3.02
C GLU A 17 -7.25 -8.41 1.49
N LEU A 18 -6.09 -8.15 0.87
CA LEU A 18 -5.95 -8.05 -0.58
C LEU A 18 -6.34 -9.36 -1.29
N LYS A 19 -6.07 -10.52 -0.69
CA LYS A 19 -6.53 -11.83 -1.23
C LYS A 19 -8.06 -11.98 -1.23
N ARG A 20 -8.77 -11.27 -0.37
CA ARG A 20 -10.24 -11.31 -0.28
C ARG A 20 -10.91 -10.28 -1.17
N VAL A 21 -10.16 -9.34 -1.75
CA VAL A 21 -10.71 -8.35 -2.68
C VAL A 21 -11.16 -9.08 -3.94
N VAL A 22 -12.47 -9.12 -4.15
CA VAL A 22 -13.12 -9.78 -5.30
C VAL A 22 -12.98 -8.96 -6.59
N ARG A 23 -12.62 -7.68 -6.48
CA ARG A 23 -12.54 -6.72 -7.59
C ARG A 23 -11.08 -6.37 -7.96
N ALA A 24 -10.93 -5.53 -8.99
CA ALA A 24 -9.62 -5.03 -9.42
C ALA A 24 -8.90 -4.27 -8.30
N ILE A 25 -7.67 -4.69 -8.02
CA ILE A 25 -6.69 -3.92 -7.27
C ILE A 25 -5.87 -3.15 -8.33
N SER A 26 -5.78 -1.83 -8.19
CA SER A 26 -4.86 -1.03 -8.98
C SER A 26 -3.63 -0.67 -8.15
N PHE A 27 -2.51 -0.47 -8.83
CA PHE A 27 -1.27 -0.07 -8.20
C PHE A 27 -0.83 1.26 -8.80
N THR A 28 -0.37 2.20 -7.97
CA THR A 28 0.45 3.32 -8.42
C THR A 28 1.86 3.07 -7.95
N ALA A 29 2.82 3.33 -8.83
CA ALA A 29 4.23 3.30 -8.51
C ALA A 29 4.76 4.71 -8.76
N ASP A 30 5.29 5.33 -7.71
CA ASP A 30 5.87 6.65 -7.75
C ASP A 30 7.36 6.51 -7.48
N MET A 31 8.17 7.11 -8.34
CA MET A 31 9.61 7.15 -8.19
C MET A 31 10.07 8.59 -8.21
N TRP A 32 10.88 8.97 -7.24
CA TRP A 32 11.42 10.32 -7.14
C TRP A 32 12.83 10.30 -6.57
N SER A 33 13.58 11.36 -6.84
CA SER A 33 14.86 11.62 -6.19
C SER A 33 14.66 12.62 -5.05
N ALA A 34 15.26 12.36 -3.90
CA ALA A 34 15.42 13.35 -2.84
C ALA A 34 16.76 14.07 -2.97
N ASP A 35 17.00 15.06 -2.10
CA ASP A 35 18.28 15.76 -2.02
C ASP A 35 19.44 14.75 -1.94
N LYS A 36 20.54 15.02 -2.68
CA LYS A 36 21.71 14.14 -2.87
C LYS A 36 21.58 12.99 -3.90
N LEU A 37 20.58 13.04 -4.80
CA LEU A 37 20.35 12.04 -5.87
C LEU A 37 19.93 10.65 -5.35
N ASP A 38 19.51 10.59 -4.09
CA ASP A 38 18.94 9.39 -3.49
C ASP A 38 17.58 9.11 -4.12
N SER A 39 17.45 7.99 -4.82
CA SER A 39 16.20 7.63 -5.49
C SER A 39 15.34 6.77 -4.58
N TYR A 40 14.03 6.99 -4.63
CA TYR A 40 13.06 6.24 -3.85
C TYR A 40 11.98 5.70 -4.77
N LEU A 41 11.59 4.44 -4.54
CA LEU A 41 10.45 3.82 -5.18
C LEU A 41 9.39 3.54 -4.12
N VAL A 42 8.18 4.00 -4.39
CA VAL A 42 7.00 3.69 -3.60
C VAL A 42 5.96 3.03 -4.47
N MET A 43 5.29 2.02 -3.92
CA MET A 43 4.13 1.41 -4.55
C MET A 43 2.97 1.38 -3.58
N MET A 44 1.84 1.92 -4.03
CA MET A 44 0.58 1.93 -3.30
C MET A 44 -0.42 1.02 -4.00
N ALA A 45 -1.06 0.12 -3.26
CA ALA A 45 -2.23 -0.60 -3.73
C ALA A 45 -3.47 0.21 -3.44
N HIS A 46 -4.42 0.19 -4.37
CA HIS A 46 -5.71 0.84 -4.26
C HIS A 46 -6.81 -0.15 -4.61
N TRP A 47 -7.87 -0.18 -3.83
CA TRP A 47 -9.01 -1.06 -4.08
C TRP A 47 -10.29 -0.52 -3.48
N ILE A 48 -11.42 -1.00 -3.99
CA ILE A 48 -12.73 -0.72 -3.41
C ILE A 48 -13.09 -1.85 -2.46
N GLY A 49 -13.43 -1.51 -1.22
CA GLY A 49 -13.86 -2.49 -0.21
C GLY A 49 -14.94 -1.93 0.71
N HIS A 50 -15.60 -2.80 1.45
CA HIS A 50 -16.57 -2.38 2.47
C HIS A 50 -15.86 -1.66 3.62
N GLU A 51 -16.49 -0.60 4.15
CA GLU A 51 -16.06 -0.01 5.41
C GLU A 51 -16.24 -1.02 6.56
N SER A 52 -15.26 -1.10 7.47
CA SER A 52 -15.43 -1.88 8.69
C SER A 52 -16.23 -1.04 9.68
N GLY A 53 -17.55 -1.24 9.70
CA GLY A 53 -18.47 -0.66 10.68
C GLY A 53 -19.47 -1.72 11.15
N ASN A 54 -19.89 -1.65 12.41
CA ASN A 54 -20.72 -2.65 13.12
C ASN A 54 -22.14 -2.92 12.54
N ALA A 55 -22.45 -2.44 11.34
CA ALA A 55 -23.74 -2.63 10.70
C ALA A 55 -23.63 -3.68 9.58
N PRO A 56 -24.23 -4.87 9.72
CA PRO A 56 -24.19 -5.94 8.71
C PRO A 56 -24.82 -5.57 7.35
N CYS A 57 -25.46 -4.40 7.27
CA CYS A 57 -26.31 -3.98 6.14
C CYS A 57 -25.85 -2.69 5.46
N SER A 58 -24.73 -2.07 5.89
CA SER A 58 -24.20 -0.92 5.17
C SER A 58 -23.44 -1.41 3.94
N GLY A 59 -24.11 -1.46 2.79
CA GLY A 59 -23.49 -1.71 1.48
C GLY A 59 -22.51 -0.61 1.03
N GLN A 60 -22.00 0.20 1.96
CA GLN A 60 -21.13 1.32 1.70
C GLN A 60 -19.74 0.80 1.29
N LEU A 61 -19.38 1.18 0.07
CA LEU A 61 -18.08 0.93 -0.51
C LEU A 61 -17.20 2.16 -0.30
N ALA A 62 -15.97 1.93 0.15
CA ALA A 62 -14.95 2.95 0.30
C ALA A 62 -13.75 2.63 -0.60
N MET A 63 -13.12 3.68 -1.10
CA MET A 63 -11.81 3.59 -1.71
C MET A 63 -10.76 3.42 -0.61
N LYS A 64 -10.00 2.34 -0.68
CA LYS A 64 -8.93 2.00 0.26
C LYS A 64 -7.59 2.10 -0.46
N ALA A 65 -6.56 2.49 0.28
CA ALA A 65 -5.19 2.55 -0.20
C ALA A 65 -4.23 2.04 0.88
N ALA A 66 -3.17 1.35 0.48
CA ALA A 66 -2.13 0.89 1.39
C ALA A 66 -0.75 0.85 0.72
N LEU A 67 0.28 1.14 1.51
CA LEU A 67 1.67 1.04 1.11
C LEU A 67 2.08 -0.43 0.97
N ILE A 68 2.53 -0.80 -0.22
CA ILE A 68 3.02 -2.15 -0.54
C ILE A 68 4.52 -2.22 -0.48
N THR A 69 5.19 -1.21 -1.02
CA THR A 69 6.64 -1.12 -0.95
C THR A 69 7.14 0.31 -0.81
N PHE A 70 8.25 0.44 -0.10
CA PHE A 70 9.08 1.64 -0.01
C PHE A 70 10.53 1.18 -0.08
N HIS A 71 11.23 1.54 -1.15
CA HIS A 71 12.62 1.15 -1.38
C HIS A 71 13.50 2.36 -1.61
N TYR A 72 14.65 2.36 -0.94
CA TYR A 72 15.79 3.21 -1.29
C TYR A 72 16.56 2.58 -2.44
N LEU A 73 16.83 3.37 -3.48
CA LEU A 73 17.54 3.00 -4.69
C LEU A 73 18.82 3.86 -4.78
N PRO A 74 20.02 3.30 -4.50
CA PRO A 74 21.27 4.06 -4.42
C PRO A 74 21.86 4.45 -5.80
N SER A 75 21.03 4.73 -6.81
CA SER A 75 21.49 5.05 -8.16
C SER A 75 20.58 6.05 -8.87
N SER A 76 21.14 6.77 -9.85
CA SER A 76 20.36 7.59 -10.81
C SER A 76 19.44 6.69 -11.65
N HIS A 77 18.14 6.99 -11.68
CA HIS A 77 17.16 6.38 -12.58
C HIS A 77 16.88 7.31 -13.78
N MET A 78 16.46 6.78 -14.94
CA MET A 78 16.11 7.56 -16.14
C MET A 78 14.60 7.68 -16.40
N GLY A 79 13.76 7.22 -15.47
CA GLY A 79 12.32 7.08 -15.67
C GLY A 79 11.94 5.68 -16.06
#